data_AF-E2BSF6-F1
#
_entry.id   AF-E2BSF6-F1
#
_cell.length_a   1.000
_cell.length_b   1.000
_cell.length_c   1.000
_cell.angle_alpha   90.00
_cell.angle_beta   90.00
_cell.angle_gamma   90.00
#
_symmetry.space_group_name_H-M   'P 1'
#
loop_
_entity.id
_entity.type
_entity.pdbx_description
1 polymer ?
#
loop_
_entity_poly.entity_id
_entity_poly.type
_entity_poly.pdbx_seq_one_letter_code
_entity_poly.pdbx_strand_id
1 'polypeptide(L)'
;DSDGKETFTWPEKAIMLFLELYQEREHEFTGGLKRHNKLWSEIASELRKSNYKVSGVQVQNKMSSLKRTYKKIKDSNAKSGNHNSCWAYYSVMDSLFGEKSWVSPPAVVS
;
A
#
# COMPACT_ATOMS: atom_id res chain seq x y z
N ASP A 1 -11.10 29.29 -12.77
CA ASP A 1 -10.85 28.50 -11.55
C ASP A 1 -11.12 27.03 -11.86
N SER A 2 -10.20 26.31 -12.49
CA SER A 2 -8.91 25.79 -12.00
C SER A 2 -9.06 24.74 -10.90
N ASP A 3 -8.45 23.57 -11.14
CA ASP A 3 -8.31 22.40 -10.27
C ASP A 3 -9.39 21.30 -10.39
N GLY A 4 -9.59 20.82 -11.63
CA GLY A 4 -10.01 19.44 -11.84
C GLY A 4 -8.90 18.50 -11.40
N LYS A 5 -8.73 18.27 -10.10
CA LYS A 5 -7.94 17.15 -9.59
C LYS A 5 -8.65 15.89 -10.05
N GLU A 6 -8.19 15.30 -11.16
CA GLU A 6 -8.61 13.98 -11.59
C GLU A 6 -8.30 12.99 -10.45
N THR A 7 -9.33 12.69 -9.66
CA THR A 7 -9.26 11.75 -8.56
C THR A 7 -9.22 10.36 -9.17
N PHE A 8 -8.02 9.79 -9.28
CA PHE A 8 -7.88 8.40 -9.69
C PHE A 8 -8.65 7.52 -8.69
N THR A 9 -9.70 6.86 -9.18
CA THR A 9 -10.44 5.89 -8.40
C THR A 9 -9.59 4.63 -8.33
N TRP A 10 -9.20 4.23 -7.13
CA TRP A 10 -8.34 3.08 -6.92
C TRP A 10 -9.18 1.79 -6.88
N PRO A 11 -9.25 0.99 -7.96
CA PRO A 11 -9.91 -0.30 -7.90
C PRO A 11 -9.13 -1.24 -6.97
N GLU A 12 -9.81 -2.23 -6.41
CA GLU A 12 -9.20 -3.22 -5.52
C GLU A 12 -7.97 -3.87 -6.14
N LYS A 13 -8.03 -4.28 -7.40
CA LYS A 13 -6.89 -4.83 -8.15
C LYS A 13 -5.68 -3.90 -8.21
N ALA A 14 -5.91 -2.59 -8.37
CA ALA A 14 -4.81 -1.62 -8.37
C ALA A 14 -4.21 -1.44 -6.96
N ILE A 15 -5.04 -1.52 -5.91
CA ILE A 15 -4.56 -1.45 -4.53
C ILE A 15 -3.74 -2.70 -4.19
N MET A 16 -4.21 -3.89 -4.56
CA MET A 16 -3.48 -5.15 -4.36
C MET A 16 -2.13 -5.11 -5.07
N LEU A 17 -2.12 -4.82 -6.38
CA LEU A 17 -0.89 -4.69 -7.17
C LEU A 17 0.05 -3.64 -6.58
N PHE A 18 -0.49 -2.50 -6.13
CA PHE A 18 0.29 -1.47 -5.46
C PHE A 18 0.99 -1.99 -4.18
N LEU A 19 0.27 -2.75 -3.34
CA LEU A 19 0.81 -3.31 -2.11
C LEU A 19 1.88 -4.36 -2.39
N GLU A 20 1.68 -5.21 -3.40
CA GLU A 20 2.66 -6.20 -3.86
C GLU A 20 3.95 -5.51 -4.33
N LEU A 21 3.82 -4.51 -5.23
CA LEU A 21 4.97 -3.74 -5.72
C LEU A 21 5.73 -3.01 -4.60
N TYR A 22 5.01 -2.55 -3.58
CA TYR A 22 5.62 -1.94 -2.40
C TYR A 22 6.37 -2.98 -1.55
N GLN A 23 5.77 -4.16 -1.32
CA GLN A 23 6.39 -5.25 -0.57
C GLN A 23 7.73 -5.66 -1.20
N GLU A 24 7.75 -5.86 -2.52
CA GLU A 24 8.97 -6.21 -3.25
C GLU A 24 10.08 -5.17 -3.04
N ARG A 25 9.71 -3.89 -2.94
CA ARG A 25 10.63 -2.75 -2.83
C ARG A 25 10.81 -2.25 -1.40
N GLU A 26 10.20 -2.90 -0.41
CA GLU A 26 10.25 -2.48 1.01
C GLU A 26 11.70 -2.36 1.48
N HIS A 27 12.54 -3.31 1.07
CA HIS A 27 13.96 -3.33 1.36
C HIS A 27 14.70 -2.08 0.86
N GLU A 28 14.29 -1.50 -0.27
CA GLU A 28 14.85 -0.25 -0.80
C GLU A 28 14.41 0.96 0.03
N PHE A 29 13.17 0.94 0.56
CA PHE A 29 12.67 1.98 1.46
C PHE A 29 13.38 1.98 2.81
N THR A 30 13.74 0.80 3.32
CA THR A 30 14.46 0.64 4.60
C THR A 30 15.97 0.80 4.46
N GLY A 31 16.54 0.40 3.32
CA GLY A 31 17.98 0.36 3.10
C GLY A 31 18.62 1.73 2.81
N GLY A 32 17.82 2.78 2.60
CA GLY A 32 18.32 4.15 2.38
C GLY A 32 19.09 4.37 1.06
N LEU A 33 19.17 3.34 0.21
CA LEU A 33 19.90 3.34 -1.07
C LEU A 33 19.33 4.34 -2.10
N LYS A 34 18.03 4.61 -2.04
CA LYS A 34 17.33 5.51 -2.97
C LYS A 34 16.42 6.47 -2.22
N ARG A 35 16.23 7.68 -2.78
CA ARG A 35 15.25 8.63 -2.26
C ARG A 35 13.83 8.08 -2.43
N HIS A 36 13.01 8.19 -1.40
CA HIS A 36 11.64 7.64 -1.38
C HIS A 36 10.77 8.19 -2.53
N ASN A 37 10.93 9.46 -2.92
CA ASN A 37 10.20 10.05 -4.05
C ASN A 37 10.45 9.29 -5.37
N LYS A 38 11.68 8.79 -5.58
CA LYS A 38 12.04 8.01 -6.75
C LYS A 38 11.40 6.62 -6.69
N LEU A 39 11.43 5.97 -5.53
CA LEU A 39 10.77 4.68 -5.32
C LEU A 39 9.26 4.75 -5.57
N TRP A 40 8.59 5.81 -5.08
CA TRP A 40 7.16 6.03 -5.36
C TRP A 40 6.88 6.24 -6.85
N SER A 41 7.80 6.91 -7.56
CA SER A 41 7.67 7.12 -9.00
C SER A 41 7.88 5.83 -9.79
N GLU A 42 8.79 4.95 -9.36
CA GLU A 42 9.00 3.62 -9.93
C GLU A 42 7.74 2.75 -9.75
N ILE A 43 7.16 2.72 -8.54
CA ILE A 43 5.88 2.01 -8.31
C ILE A 43 4.75 2.58 -9.18
N ALA A 44 4.66 3.90 -9.31
CA ALA A 44 3.68 4.52 -10.20
C ALA A 44 3.88 4.12 -11.67
N SER A 45 5.13 3.97 -12.10
CA SER A 45 5.47 3.50 -13.45
C SER A 45 4.97 2.08 -13.68
N GLU A 46 5.16 1.17 -12.71
CA GLU A 46 4.66 -0.21 -12.83
C GLU A 46 3.12 -0.27 -12.87
N LEU A 47 2.44 0.55 -12.08
CA LEU A 47 0.98 0.67 -12.13
C LEU A 47 0.51 1.18 -13.50
N ARG A 48 1.23 2.12 -14.12
CA ARG A 48 0.92 2.60 -15.48
C ARG A 48 1.08 1.52 -16.54
N LYS A 49 2.05 0.62 -16.41
CA LYS A 49 2.18 -0.55 -17.30
C LYS A 49 0.93 -1.45 -17.24
N SER A 50 0.27 -1.49 -16.10
CA SER A 50 -1.01 -2.18 -15.89
C SER A 50 -2.23 -1.32 -16.26
N ASN A 51 -2.04 -0.27 -17.06
CA ASN A 51 -3.07 0.65 -17.53
C ASN A 51 -3.70 1.54 -16.43
N TYR A 52 -3.06 1.68 -15.26
CA TYR A 52 -3.49 2.59 -14.22
C TYR A 52 -2.79 3.95 -14.33
N LYS A 53 -3.55 4.99 -14.67
CA LYS A 53 -3.03 6.37 -14.82
C LYS A 53 -2.83 7.03 -13.45
N VAL A 54 -1.77 6.65 -12.75
CA VAL A 54 -1.40 7.20 -11.44
C VAL A 54 -0.08 7.97 -11.47
N SER A 55 0.13 8.89 -10.53
CA SER A 55 1.42 9.58 -10.31
C SER A 55 2.10 9.13 -9.03
N GLY A 56 3.43 9.31 -8.92
CA GLY A 56 4.17 8.98 -7.70
C GLY A 56 3.60 9.67 -6.45
N VAL A 57 3.13 10.92 -6.60
CA VAL A 57 2.45 11.65 -5.52
C VAL A 57 1.12 11.01 -5.14
N GLN A 58 0.31 10.57 -6.12
CA GLN A 58 -0.94 9.86 -5.85
C GLN A 58 -0.70 8.53 -5.14
N VAL A 59 0.31 7.75 -5.57
CA VAL A 59 0.73 6.50 -4.94
C VAL A 59 1.16 6.74 -3.49
N GLN A 60 1.98 7.76 -3.25
CA GLN A 60 2.43 8.15 -1.92
C GLN A 60 1.25 8.55 -1.00
N ASN A 61 0.33 9.38 -1.52
CA ASN A 61 -0.86 9.81 -0.79
C ASN A 61 -1.78 8.62 -0.47
N LYS A 62 -1.93 7.69 -1.41
CA LYS A 62 -2.69 6.46 -1.22
C LYS A 62 -2.07 5.60 -0.12
N MET A 63 -0.75 5.39 -0.14
CA MET A 63 -0.05 4.66 0.93
C MET A 63 -0.27 5.31 2.30
N SER A 64 -0.13 6.63 2.36
CA SER A 64 -0.31 7.39 3.59
C SER A 64 -1.73 7.23 4.15
N SER A 65 -2.72 7.22 3.27
CA SER A 65 -4.12 6.99 3.64
C SER A 65 -4.34 5.58 4.17
N LEU A 66 -3.80 4.56 3.49
CA LEU A 66 -3.91 3.17 3.92
C LEU A 66 -3.22 2.95 5.29
N LYS A 67 -2.02 3.51 5.49
CA LYS A 67 -1.32 3.46 6.78
C LYS A 67 -2.10 4.11 7.91
N ARG A 68 -2.80 5.23 7.65
CA ARG A 68 -3.66 5.88 8.65
C ARG A 68 -4.84 4.99 9.03
N THR A 69 -5.53 4.41 8.05
CA THR A 69 -6.64 3.47 8.29
C THR A 69 -6.16 2.25 9.07
N TYR A 70 -5.04 1.65 8.66
CA TYR A 70 -4.41 0.53 9.35
C TYR A 70 -4.12 0.85 10.82
N LYS A 71 -3.44 1.97 11.10
CA LYS A 71 -3.14 2.39 12.48
C LYS A 71 -4.40 2.61 13.31
N LYS A 72 -5.44 3.22 12.72
CA LYS A 72 -6.72 3.44 13.39
C LYS A 72 -7.39 2.11 13.76
N ILE A 73 -7.37 1.14 12.84
CA ILE A 73 -7.88 -0.19 13.10
C ILE A 73 -7.07 -0.90 14.18
N LYS A 74 -5.73 -0.91 14.08
CA LYS A 74 -4.84 -1.56 15.07
C LYS A 74 -5.01 -0.97 16.46
N ASP A 75 -5.10 0.36 16.59
CA ASP A 75 -5.40 1.05 17.86
C ASP A 75 -6.79 0.70 18.41
N SER A 76 -7.81 0.66 17.55
CA SER A 76 -9.17 0.27 17.95
C SER A 76 -9.23 -1.18 18.43
N ASN A 77 -8.56 -2.10 17.74
CA ASN A 77 -8.48 -3.51 18.11
C ASN A 77 -7.75 -3.68 19.46
N ALA A 78 -6.64 -2.94 19.67
CA ALA A 78 -5.88 -2.97 20.91
C ALA A 78 -6.69 -2.45 22.12
N LYS A 79 -7.52 -1.42 21.92
CA LYS A 79 -8.34 -0.83 22.98
C LYS A 79 -9.57 -1.64 23.32
N SER A 80 -10.25 -2.19 22.30
CA SER A 80 -11.56 -2.82 22.48
C SER A 80 -11.48 -4.33 22.71
N GLY A 81 -10.32 -4.96 22.52
CA GLY A 81 -10.14 -6.42 22.59
C GLY A 81 -10.90 -7.21 21.50
N ASN A 82 -11.67 -6.51 20.66
CA ASN A 82 -12.56 -7.08 19.66
C ASN A 82 -11.88 -6.97 18.28
N HIS A 83 -11.25 -8.05 17.84
CA HIS A 83 -10.52 -8.13 16.57
C HIS A 83 -11.49 -8.32 15.38
N ASN A 84 -12.38 -7.37 15.17
CA ASN A 84 -13.51 -7.48 14.22
C ASN A 84 -13.43 -6.48 13.06
N SER A 85 -12.22 -6.13 12.61
CA SER A 85 -12.09 -5.29 11.43
C SER A 85 -12.05 -6.11 10.15
N CYS A 86 -13.18 -6.19 9.44
CA CYS A 86 -13.35 -6.80 8.12
C CYS A 86 -12.69 -6.02 6.97
N TRP A 87 -11.61 -5.28 7.23
CA TRP A 87 -10.98 -4.50 6.18
C TRP A 87 -10.12 -5.42 5.30
N ALA A 88 -10.49 -5.57 4.03
CA ALA A 88 -9.87 -6.53 3.10
C ALA A 88 -8.33 -6.38 2.98
N TYR A 89 -7.81 -5.16 3.16
CA TYR A 89 -6.37 -4.89 3.10
C TYR A 89 -5.66 -4.97 4.46
N TYR A 90 -6.39 -5.25 5.55
CA TYR A 90 -5.82 -5.29 6.89
C TYR A 90 -4.74 -6.35 7.02
N SER A 91 -5.00 -7.58 6.56
CA SER A 91 -4.02 -8.68 6.63
C SER A 91 -2.74 -8.36 5.86
N VAL A 92 -2.85 -7.79 4.65
CA VAL A 92 -1.68 -7.37 3.85
C VAL A 92 -0.91 -6.24 4.54
N MET A 93 -1.63 -5.22 5.05
CA MET A 93 -1.02 -4.12 5.80
C MET A 93 -0.35 -4.58 7.10
N ASP A 94 -0.95 -5.53 7.80
CA ASP A 94 -0.41 -6.11 9.02
C ASP A 94 0.83 -6.96 8.73
N SER A 95 0.85 -7.69 7.62
CA SER A 95 2.06 -8.39 7.16
C SER A 95 3.21 -7.43 6.83
N LEU A 96 2.91 -6.23 6.33
CA LEU A 96 3.92 -5.22 5.97
C LEU A 96 4.38 -4.37 7.16
N PHE A 97 3.47 -4.03 8.08
CA PHE A 97 3.70 -3.03 9.13
C PHE A 97 3.41 -3.52 10.55
N GLY A 98 2.77 -4.67 10.70
CA GLY A 98 2.20 -5.15 11.94
C GLY A 98 3.22 -5.76 12.87
N GLU A 99 3.97 -6.75 12.40
CA GLU A 99 5.08 -7.37 13.11
C GLU A 99 5.82 -8.27 12.10
N LYS A 100 7.13 -8.08 11.95
CA LYS A 100 7.96 -8.88 11.04
C LYS A 100 8.17 -10.29 11.59
N SER A 101 7.13 -11.11 11.59
CA SER A 101 7.23 -12.56 11.70
C SER A 101 6.82 -13.17 10.36
N TRP A 102 7.77 -13.10 9.41
CA TRP A 102 8.11 -14.19 8.50
C TRP A 102 7.01 -15.22 8.18
N VAL A 103 6.16 -14.95 7.17
CA VAL A 103 5.46 -16.02 6.43
C VAL A 103 5.35 -15.64 4.95
N SER A 104 6.26 -16.24 4.19
CA SER A 104 6.24 -16.74 2.80
C SER A 104 5.25 -16.22 1.72
N PRO A 105 5.70 -16.24 0.44
CA PRO A 105 5.10 -15.53 -0.70
C PRO A 105 3.75 -16.08 -1.15
N PRO A 106 2.94 -15.30 -1.89
CA PRO A 106 1.66 -15.77 -2.38
C PRO A 106 1.88 -16.89 -3.39
N ALA A 107 1.29 -18.04 -3.09
CA ALA A 107 1.21 -19.15 -4.01
C ALA A 107 0.55 -18.67 -5.32
N VAL A 108 1.32 -18.75 -6.41
CA VAL A 108 0.80 -18.84 -7.75
C VAL A 108 -0.12 -20.06 -7.81
N VAL A 109 -1.43 -19.85 -7.98
CA VAL A 109 -2.35 -20.92 -8.33
C VAL A 109 -2.48 -20.94 -9.85
N SER A 110 -2.13 -22.10 -10.42
CA SER A 110 -2.20 -22.45 -11.84
C SER A 110 -3.64 -22.72 -12.30
#